data_AF-A0A1S6EI94-F1
#
_entry.id   AF-A0A1S6EI94-F1
#
_cell.length_a   1.000
_cell.length_b   1.000
_cell.length_c   1.000
_cell.angle_alpha   90.00
_cell.angle_beta   90.00
_cell.angle_gamma   90.00
#
_symmetry.space_group_name_H-M   'P 1'
#
loop_
_entity.id
_entity.type
_entity.pdbx_description
1 polymer ?
#
loop_
_entity_poly.entity_id
_entity_poly.type
_entity_poly.pdbx_seq_one_letter_code
_entity_poly.pdbx_strand_id
1 'polypeptide(L)'
;FTNIQETFFDVTALTEDQRYEFRVIAKNAAGLFSEPSESTGPITVKDDVDAPRIMMDVKYRDVVVVKAGEILKINADIAGRPHPVVSWAKDGKEIEERARTEITSTDNSTVLVVKDCIRKDSGQYVLTLKNVAGTRSLAVNCKVLDRPGPPAGPLQISGVTAEKCSLSWGPPQENGGAEIDHYVVEKRETSRIAWTVCESELRTTSCKVTKLLKGNEYVFRVVGVNKYGVGESLESEAIKALDPYTVSNAPKSLEITSVTKESMTLCWARPDSDGGSEIAGYTIERREKNSLRWIRV
;
A
#
# COMPACT_ATOMS: atom_id res chain seq x y z
N PHE A 1 24.21 20.62 -66.48
CA PHE A 1 24.79 19.41 -65.88
C PHE A 1 25.43 19.79 -64.57
N THR A 2 24.91 19.28 -63.47
CA THR A 2 25.52 19.44 -62.14
C THR A 2 26.65 18.41 -62.01
N ASN A 3 27.86 18.84 -61.69
CA ASN A 3 28.98 17.93 -61.46
C ASN A 3 28.97 17.51 -59.98
N ILE A 4 28.66 16.25 -59.70
CA ILE A 4 28.49 15.71 -58.35
C ILE A 4 29.61 14.70 -58.11
N GLN A 5 30.35 14.87 -57.02
CA GLN A 5 31.45 13.97 -56.63
C GLN A 5 30.99 12.87 -55.66
N GLU A 6 29.89 13.11 -54.96
CA GLU A 6 29.28 12.17 -54.02
C GLU A 6 28.40 11.14 -54.75
N THR A 7 28.10 10.04 -54.07
CA THR A 7 27.20 8.99 -54.60
C THR A 7 25.74 9.22 -54.20
N PHE A 8 25.36 10.46 -53.85
CA PHE A 8 23.99 10.88 -53.55
C PHE A 8 23.74 12.33 -54.04
N PHE A 9 22.48 12.67 -54.33
CA PHE A 9 22.08 14.01 -54.75
C PHE A 9 20.58 14.23 -54.51
N ASP A 10 20.22 15.33 -53.85
CA ASP A 10 18.82 15.72 -53.63
C ASP A 10 18.28 16.44 -54.87
N VAL A 11 17.42 15.76 -55.63
CA VAL A 11 16.73 16.36 -56.77
C VAL A 11 15.64 17.31 -56.26
N THR A 12 15.79 18.61 -56.54
CA THR A 12 14.83 19.65 -56.19
C THR A 12 13.92 20.01 -57.37
N ALA A 13 12.87 20.80 -57.12
CA ALA A 13 11.93 21.31 -58.13
C ALA A 13 11.14 20.24 -58.89
N LEU A 14 10.82 19.13 -58.22
CA LEU A 14 9.86 18.15 -58.71
C LEU A 14 8.42 18.59 -58.39
N THR A 15 7.47 18.25 -59.26
CA THR A 15 6.04 18.55 -59.07
C THR A 15 5.33 17.37 -58.42
N GLU A 16 4.54 17.64 -57.37
CA GLU A 16 3.70 16.64 -56.69
C GLU A 16 2.77 15.91 -57.68
N ASP A 17 2.55 14.62 -57.44
CA ASP A 17 1.79 13.67 -58.27
C ASP A 17 2.31 13.42 -59.70
N GLN A 18 3.39 14.11 -60.12
CA GLN A 18 4.05 13.83 -61.39
C GLN A 18 4.98 12.61 -61.27
N ARG A 19 5.15 11.92 -62.39
CA ARG A 19 6.04 10.76 -62.48
C ARG A 19 7.34 11.16 -63.16
N TYR A 20 8.46 10.78 -62.55
CA TYR A 20 9.79 10.99 -63.11
C TYR A 20 10.55 9.68 -63.18
N GLU A 21 11.49 9.61 -64.11
CA GLU A 21 12.46 8.53 -64.21
C GLU A 21 13.86 9.13 -64.10
N PHE A 22 14.74 8.49 -63.34
CA PHE A 22 16.11 8.95 -63.16
C PHE A 22 17.11 7.91 -63.66
N ARG A 23 18.22 8.40 -64.21
CA ARG A 23 19.40 7.61 -64.56
C ARG A 23 20.64 8.46 -64.32
N VAL A 24 21.77 7.83 -64.02
CA VAL A 24 23.04 8.51 -63.77
C VAL A 24 24.07 8.14 -64.84
N ILE A 25 24.98 9.07 -65.14
CA ILE A 25 26.08 8.87 -66.09
C ILE A 25 27.37 9.27 -65.38
N ALA A 26 28.35 8.37 -65.30
CA ALA A 26 29.64 8.66 -64.69
C ALA A 26 30.53 9.45 -65.66
N LYS A 27 31.30 10.40 -65.13
CA LYS A 27 32.33 11.14 -65.90
C LYS A 27 33.68 10.91 -65.24
N ASN A 28 34.67 10.44 -66.01
CA ASN A 28 36.02 10.22 -65.50
C ASN A 28 36.90 11.48 -65.60
N ALA A 29 38.13 11.41 -65.07
CA ALA A 29 39.08 12.53 -65.05
C ALA A 29 39.52 13.00 -66.44
N ALA A 30 39.44 12.14 -67.47
CA ALA A 30 39.70 12.50 -68.86
C ALA A 30 38.50 13.23 -69.52
N GLY A 31 37.41 13.42 -68.77
CA GLY A 31 36.19 14.06 -69.24
C GLY A 31 35.27 13.17 -70.06
N LEU A 32 35.56 11.87 -70.16
CA LEU A 32 34.75 10.89 -70.88
C LEU A 32 33.58 10.41 -70.01
N PHE A 33 32.43 10.21 -70.65
CA PHE A 33 31.20 9.74 -70.01
C PHE A 33 31.04 8.22 -70.20
N SER A 34 30.50 7.54 -69.19
CA SER A 34 30.07 6.14 -69.30
C SER A 34 28.77 6.00 -70.10
N GLU A 35 28.35 4.77 -70.36
CA GLU A 35 26.94 4.50 -70.65
C GLU A 35 26.06 4.91 -69.45
N PRO A 36 24.80 5.32 -69.68
CA PRO A 36 23.86 5.57 -68.60
C PRO A 36 23.56 4.31 -67.77
N SER A 37 23.24 4.50 -66.49
CA SER A 37 22.67 3.45 -65.67
C SER A 37 21.32 2.98 -66.20
N GLU A 38 20.83 1.85 -65.66
CA GLU A 38 19.41 1.50 -65.78
C GLU A 38 18.54 2.64 -65.22
N SER A 39 17.36 2.83 -65.82
CA SER A 39 16.36 3.78 -65.33
C SER A 39 15.75 3.25 -64.03
N THR A 40 15.41 4.14 -63.10
CA THR A 40 14.61 3.80 -61.91
C THR A 40 13.21 3.27 -62.26
N GLY A 41 12.75 3.44 -63.50
CA GLY A 41 11.34 3.36 -63.85
C GLY A 41 10.54 4.57 -63.31
N PRO A 42 9.24 4.68 -63.64
CA PRO A 42 8.42 5.83 -63.29
C PRO A 42 8.10 5.86 -61.79
N ILE A 43 8.62 6.86 -61.08
CA ILE A 43 8.37 7.11 -59.66
C ILE A 43 7.45 8.34 -59.53
N THR A 44 6.32 8.19 -58.84
CA THR A 44 5.43 9.32 -58.51
C THR A 44 6.02 10.12 -57.35
N VAL A 45 6.09 11.43 -57.51
CA VAL A 45 6.53 12.38 -56.48
C VAL A 45 5.38 12.61 -55.51
N LYS A 46 5.38 11.84 -54.43
CA LYS A 46 4.44 11.97 -53.32
C LYS A 46 5.17 11.64 -52.02
N ASP A 47 4.70 12.19 -50.92
CA ASP A 47 5.23 11.84 -49.61
C ASP A 47 4.98 10.35 -49.31
N ASP A 48 5.99 9.70 -48.73
CA ASP A 48 5.87 8.37 -48.15
C ASP A 48 5.16 8.49 -46.80
N VAL A 49 3.85 8.23 -46.78
CA VAL A 49 3.00 8.42 -45.61
C VAL A 49 2.51 7.09 -45.07
N ASP A 50 2.86 6.82 -43.81
CA ASP A 50 2.42 5.66 -43.03
C ASP A 50 1.54 6.11 -41.87
N ALA A 51 0.38 5.47 -41.70
CA ALA A 51 -0.51 5.75 -40.57
C ALA A 51 0.17 5.42 -39.22
N PRO A 52 -0.16 6.13 -38.13
CA PRO A 52 0.49 5.91 -36.85
C PRO A 52 0.21 4.51 -36.28
N ARG A 53 1.25 3.86 -35.77
CA ARG A 53 1.18 2.56 -35.08
C ARG A 53 1.68 2.69 -33.65
N ILE A 54 0.97 2.04 -32.74
CA ILE A 54 1.32 1.92 -31.33
C ILE A 54 1.50 0.42 -31.04
N MET A 55 2.64 0.06 -30.46
CA MET A 55 2.90 -1.27 -29.93
C MET A 55 3.21 -1.15 -28.44
N MET A 56 2.47 -1.89 -27.64
CA MET A 56 2.59 -1.92 -26.18
C MET A 56 2.67 -3.36 -25.71
N ASP A 57 3.30 -3.58 -24.57
CA ASP A 57 3.33 -4.86 -23.89
C ASP A 57 1.90 -5.35 -23.58
N VAL A 58 1.68 -6.66 -23.66
CA VAL A 58 0.37 -7.29 -23.41
C VAL A 58 -0.16 -7.01 -22.00
N LYS A 59 0.72 -6.73 -21.02
CA LYS A 59 0.34 -6.37 -19.64
C LYS A 59 -0.55 -5.13 -19.55
N TYR A 60 -0.52 -4.27 -20.57
CA TYR A 60 -1.33 -3.05 -20.63
C TYR A 60 -2.77 -3.30 -21.11
N ARG A 61 -3.11 -4.54 -21.52
CA ARG A 61 -4.50 -4.94 -21.84
C ARG A 61 -5.34 -5.11 -20.58
N ASP A 62 -4.71 -5.56 -19.50
CA ASP A 62 -5.32 -5.67 -18.19
C ASP A 62 -5.15 -4.37 -17.39
N VAL A 63 -5.84 -4.27 -16.25
CA VAL A 63 -5.69 -3.13 -15.35
C VAL A 63 -4.30 -3.17 -14.71
N VAL A 64 -3.50 -2.14 -14.95
CA VAL A 64 -2.19 -1.96 -14.33
C VAL A 64 -2.40 -1.54 -12.88
N VAL A 65 -2.01 -2.39 -11.94
CA VAL A 65 -2.07 -2.09 -10.51
C VAL A 65 -0.70 -1.58 -10.05
N VAL A 66 -0.69 -0.43 -9.38
CA VAL A 66 0.52 0.21 -8.83
C VAL A 66 0.30 0.47 -7.35
N LYS A 67 1.32 0.26 -6.50
CA LYS A 67 1.21 0.62 -5.09
C LYS A 67 1.42 2.12 -4.90
N ALA A 68 0.74 2.71 -3.92
CA ALA A 68 0.99 4.10 -3.56
C ALA A 68 2.47 4.29 -3.15
N GLY A 69 3.07 5.40 -3.58
CA GLY A 69 4.51 5.69 -3.45
C GLY A 69 5.40 5.02 -4.49
N GLU A 70 4.91 4.04 -5.26
CA GLU A 70 5.67 3.45 -6.37
C GLU A 70 5.53 4.29 -7.66
N ILE A 71 6.30 3.91 -8.69
CA ILE A 71 6.31 4.57 -9.99
C ILE A 71 5.38 3.84 -10.96
N LEU A 72 4.43 4.55 -11.55
CA LEU A 72 3.71 4.09 -12.74
C LEU A 72 4.54 4.42 -13.97
N LYS A 73 4.89 3.40 -14.76
CA LYS A 73 5.62 3.55 -16.03
C LYS A 73 4.86 2.88 -17.18
N ILE A 74 4.46 3.67 -18.17
CA ILE A 74 3.79 3.20 -19.38
C ILE A 74 4.69 3.47 -20.57
N ASN A 75 5.17 2.42 -21.23
CA ASN A 75 6.03 2.54 -22.41
C ASN A 75 5.34 1.97 -23.65
N ALA A 76 5.58 2.61 -24.78
CA ALA A 76 5.10 2.16 -26.09
C ALA A 76 6.18 2.38 -27.16
N ASP A 77 6.30 1.42 -28.06
CA ASP A 77 6.99 1.60 -29.32
C ASP A 77 6.01 2.22 -30.31
N ILE A 78 6.48 3.23 -31.04
CA ILE A 78 5.67 4.04 -31.94
C ILE A 78 6.29 4.07 -33.32
N ALA A 79 5.45 4.18 -34.34
CA ALA A 79 5.88 4.32 -35.73
C ALA A 79 4.86 5.12 -36.52
N GLY A 80 5.29 5.68 -37.65
CA GLY A 80 4.45 6.43 -38.58
C GLY A 80 5.32 7.35 -39.42
N ARG A 81 4.85 7.70 -40.61
CA ARG A 81 5.54 8.62 -41.53
C ARG A 81 4.56 9.67 -42.04
N PRO A 82 4.88 10.96 -41.93
CA PRO A 82 5.89 11.55 -41.06
C PRO A 82 5.76 11.09 -39.59
N HIS A 83 6.82 11.24 -38.79
CA HIS A 83 6.82 10.84 -37.38
C HIS A 83 5.62 11.48 -36.66
N PRO A 84 4.78 10.68 -35.98
CA PRO A 84 3.57 11.19 -35.40
C PRO A 84 3.84 12.06 -34.17
N VAL A 85 3.00 13.07 -33.99
CA VAL A 85 2.95 13.84 -32.74
C VAL A 85 2.37 12.94 -31.65
N VAL A 86 3.07 12.86 -30.52
CA VAL A 86 2.69 12.10 -29.33
C VAL A 86 1.92 12.99 -28.37
N SER A 87 0.77 12.54 -27.89
CA SER A 87 0.07 13.16 -26.75
C SER A 87 -0.46 12.11 -25.78
N TRP A 88 -0.48 12.48 -24.50
CA TRP A 88 -0.99 11.64 -23.42
C TRP A 88 -2.13 12.36 -22.71
N ALA A 89 -3.19 11.63 -22.38
CA ALA A 89 -4.31 12.15 -21.58
C ALA A 89 -4.63 11.20 -20.42
N LYS A 90 -5.05 11.75 -19.28
CA LYS A 90 -5.61 11.00 -18.14
C LYS A 90 -7.06 11.42 -17.95
N ASP A 91 -7.97 10.45 -17.98
CA ASP A 91 -9.41 10.65 -17.78
C ASP A 91 -9.99 11.75 -18.71
N GLY A 92 -9.51 11.78 -19.96
CA GLY A 92 -9.92 12.75 -20.97
C GLY A 92 -9.23 14.12 -20.89
N LYS A 93 -8.39 14.37 -19.87
CA LYS A 93 -7.61 15.60 -19.75
C LYS A 93 -6.17 15.37 -20.17
N GLU A 94 -5.64 16.23 -21.04
CA GLU A 94 -4.24 16.18 -21.46
C GLU A 94 -3.29 16.26 -20.26
N ILE A 95 -2.23 15.44 -20.29
CA ILE A 95 -1.23 15.38 -19.24
C ILE A 95 -0.17 16.42 -19.52
N GLU A 96 -0.07 17.38 -18.61
CA GLU A 96 1.05 18.32 -18.58
C GLU A 96 2.20 17.72 -17.76
N GLU A 97 3.43 17.94 -18.21
CA GLU A 97 4.61 17.58 -17.43
C GLU A 97 4.67 18.41 -16.14
N ARG A 98 4.95 17.72 -15.03
CA ARG A 98 4.99 18.28 -13.68
C ARG A 98 6.08 17.57 -12.88
N ALA A 99 6.39 18.04 -11.69
CA ALA A 99 7.43 17.44 -10.85
C ALA A 99 7.27 15.92 -10.61
N ARG A 100 6.04 15.39 -10.60
CA ARG A 100 5.76 13.95 -10.48
C ARG A 100 5.49 13.24 -11.81
N THR A 101 5.32 13.96 -12.92
CA THR A 101 4.86 13.38 -14.18
C THR A 101 5.77 13.81 -15.32
N GLU A 102 6.41 12.84 -15.97
CA GLU A 102 7.41 13.06 -17.02
C GLU A 102 7.03 12.27 -18.27
N ILE A 103 7.16 12.89 -19.45
CA ILE A 103 6.92 12.25 -20.75
C ILE A 103 8.22 12.32 -21.56
N THR A 104 8.83 11.17 -21.82
CA THR A 104 10.02 11.09 -22.69
C THR A 104 9.63 10.45 -24.00
N SER A 105 9.85 11.13 -25.13
CA SER A 105 9.56 10.62 -26.47
C SER A 105 10.78 10.71 -27.37
N THR A 106 10.92 9.71 -28.23
CA THR A 106 11.88 9.60 -29.34
C THR A 106 11.10 9.30 -30.63
N ASP A 107 11.78 9.22 -31.76
CA ASP A 107 11.14 8.92 -33.05
C ASP A 107 10.40 7.56 -33.08
N ASN A 108 10.84 6.62 -32.23
CA ASN A 108 10.39 5.23 -32.23
C ASN A 108 9.80 4.75 -30.90
N SER A 109 9.81 5.57 -29.84
CA SER A 109 9.24 5.18 -28.55
C SER A 109 8.78 6.37 -27.73
N THR A 110 7.82 6.13 -26.83
CA THR A 110 7.37 7.10 -25.83
C THR A 110 7.16 6.43 -24.48
N VAL A 111 7.46 7.16 -23.41
CA VAL A 111 7.34 6.69 -22.02
C VAL A 111 6.69 7.77 -21.18
N LEU A 112 5.58 7.43 -20.53
CA LEU A 112 4.98 8.21 -19.46
C LEU A 112 5.43 7.63 -18.11
N VAL A 113 5.94 8.50 -17.24
CA VAL A 113 6.32 8.16 -15.87
C VAL A 113 5.54 9.03 -14.89
N VAL A 114 4.87 8.40 -13.92
CA VAL A 114 4.29 9.08 -12.76
C VAL A 114 5.00 8.57 -11.51
N LYS A 115 5.76 9.45 -10.85
CA LYS A 115 6.52 9.20 -9.62
C LYS A 115 5.62 9.39 -8.38
N ASP A 116 5.96 8.70 -7.30
CA ASP A 116 5.30 8.78 -6.01
C ASP A 116 3.77 8.70 -6.16
N CYS A 117 3.28 7.61 -6.77
CA CYS A 117 1.87 7.46 -7.12
C CYS A 117 0.96 7.62 -5.91
N ILE A 118 -0.14 8.36 -6.08
CA ILE A 118 -1.21 8.50 -5.09
C ILE A 118 -2.50 7.91 -5.64
N ARG A 119 -3.50 7.67 -4.77
CA ARG A 119 -4.79 7.10 -5.19
C ARG A 119 -5.47 7.86 -6.33
N LYS A 120 -5.32 9.20 -6.37
CA LYS A 120 -5.86 10.08 -7.43
C LYS A 120 -5.18 9.88 -8.80
N ASP A 121 -4.02 9.24 -8.84
CA ASP A 121 -3.36 8.87 -10.08
C ASP A 121 -4.00 7.63 -10.73
N SER A 122 -4.93 6.94 -10.06
CA SER A 122 -5.81 5.97 -10.72
C SER A 122 -6.63 6.65 -11.83
N GLY A 123 -6.86 5.92 -12.92
CA GLY A 123 -7.62 6.44 -14.05
C GLY A 123 -7.24 5.75 -15.36
N GLN A 124 -7.84 6.23 -16.44
CA GLN A 124 -7.53 5.78 -17.79
C GLN A 124 -6.50 6.71 -18.43
N TYR A 125 -5.35 6.16 -18.81
CA TYR A 125 -4.29 6.85 -19.52
C TYR A 125 -4.39 6.52 -21.01
N VAL A 126 -4.47 7.53 -21.87
CA VAL A 126 -4.63 7.36 -23.31
C VAL A 126 -3.41 7.93 -24.03
N LEU A 127 -2.66 7.08 -24.71
CA LEU A 127 -1.65 7.49 -25.68
C LEU A 127 -2.34 7.76 -27.01
N THR A 128 -2.12 8.93 -27.60
CA THR A 128 -2.59 9.29 -28.95
C THR A 128 -1.41 9.68 -29.83
N LEU A 129 -1.37 9.11 -31.03
CA LEU A 129 -0.43 9.44 -32.09
C LEU A 129 -1.18 10.04 -33.27
N LYS A 130 -0.70 11.17 -33.78
CA LYS A 130 -1.31 11.87 -34.92
C LYS A 130 -0.27 12.28 -35.96
N ASN A 131 -0.52 11.95 -37.23
CA ASN A 131 0.17 12.50 -38.38
C ASN A 131 -0.83 12.77 -39.52
N VAL A 132 -0.33 13.09 -40.72
CA VAL A 132 -1.17 13.41 -41.88
C VAL A 132 -1.95 12.22 -42.43
N ALA A 133 -1.49 10.98 -42.21
CA ALA A 133 -2.23 9.76 -42.57
C ALA A 133 -3.34 9.39 -41.58
N GLY A 134 -3.34 9.96 -40.37
CA GLY A 134 -4.44 9.76 -39.44
C GLY A 134 -4.07 9.85 -37.97
N THR A 135 -4.92 9.25 -37.13
CA THR A 135 -4.78 9.25 -35.68
C THR A 135 -4.99 7.84 -35.13
N ARG A 136 -4.17 7.45 -34.17
CA ARG A 136 -4.29 6.18 -33.45
C ARG A 136 -4.20 6.44 -31.95
N SER A 137 -5.10 5.84 -31.18
CA SER A 137 -5.08 5.93 -29.72
C SER A 137 -5.11 4.54 -29.08
N LEU A 138 -4.50 4.41 -27.90
CA LEU A 138 -4.54 3.22 -27.06
C LEU A 138 -4.72 3.61 -25.60
N ALA A 139 -5.68 2.99 -24.93
CA ALA A 139 -5.99 3.24 -23.53
C ALA A 139 -5.36 2.17 -22.61
N VAL A 140 -4.82 2.62 -21.49
CA VAL A 140 -4.26 1.82 -20.40
C VAL A 140 -5.02 2.19 -19.12
N ASN A 141 -5.65 1.21 -18.49
CA ASN A 141 -6.39 1.43 -17.25
C ASN A 141 -5.45 1.19 -16.06
N CYS A 142 -5.27 2.20 -15.21
CA CYS A 142 -4.37 2.13 -14.06
C CYS A 142 -5.16 2.26 -12.76
N LYS A 143 -4.82 1.46 -11.76
CA LYS A 143 -5.38 1.52 -10.41
C LYS A 143 -4.27 1.60 -9.39
N VAL A 144 -4.17 2.73 -8.71
CA VAL A 144 -3.23 2.92 -7.60
C VAL A 144 -3.90 2.47 -6.32
N LEU A 145 -3.27 1.52 -5.65
CA LEU A 145 -3.77 0.89 -4.44
C LEU A 145 -2.76 1.04 -3.32
N ASP A 146 -3.25 1.12 -2.10
CA ASP A 146 -2.43 1.40 -0.93
C ASP A 146 -2.66 0.35 0.15
N ARG A 147 -1.79 0.37 1.14
CA ARG A 147 -1.98 -0.34 2.41
C ARG A 147 -3.02 0.43 3.23
N PRO A 148 -3.69 -0.21 4.20
CA PRO A 148 -4.67 0.48 5.02
C PRO A 148 -4.02 1.61 5.84
N GLY A 149 -4.77 2.69 6.07
CA GLY A 149 -4.44 3.66 7.12
C GLY A 149 -4.59 3.04 8.52
N PRO A 150 -4.32 3.83 9.57
CA PRO A 150 -4.40 3.32 10.93
C PRO A 150 -5.84 2.91 11.25
N PRO A 151 -6.05 1.83 12.03
CA PRO A 151 -7.37 1.54 12.60
C PRO A 151 -7.94 2.76 13.32
N ALA A 152 -9.27 2.90 13.33
CA ALA A 152 -9.91 4.04 13.97
C ALA A 152 -9.74 3.96 15.49
N GLY A 153 -9.10 4.99 16.04
CA GLY A 153 -8.81 5.13 17.46
C GLY A 153 -9.85 5.92 18.26
N PRO A 154 -9.66 6.04 19.58
CA PRO A 154 -8.51 5.53 20.35
C PRO A 154 -8.55 4.01 20.53
N LEU A 155 -7.37 3.36 20.67
CA LEU A 155 -7.29 1.94 21.00
C LEU A 155 -7.79 1.72 22.44
N GLN A 156 -9.00 1.18 22.58
CA GLN A 156 -9.66 1.01 23.86
C GLN A 156 -9.08 -0.21 24.59
N ILE A 157 -8.65 0.00 25.85
CA ILE A 157 -8.16 -1.06 26.72
C ILE A 157 -9.13 -1.21 27.90
N SER A 158 -9.59 -2.44 28.15
CA SER A 158 -10.47 -2.76 29.27
C SER A 158 -10.08 -4.08 29.93
N GLY A 159 -10.62 -4.34 31.13
CA GLY A 159 -10.41 -5.61 31.84
C GLY A 159 -8.93 -5.92 32.11
N VAL A 160 -8.14 -4.89 32.41
CA VAL A 160 -6.71 -5.01 32.74
C VAL A 160 -6.56 -5.78 34.04
N THR A 161 -5.65 -6.74 34.04
CA THR A 161 -5.23 -7.53 35.20
C THR A 161 -3.70 -7.69 35.14
N ALA A 162 -3.11 -8.38 36.11
CA ALA A 162 -1.67 -8.66 36.10
C ALA A 162 -1.22 -9.50 34.88
N GLU A 163 -2.12 -10.26 34.24
CA GLU A 163 -1.76 -11.25 33.22
C GLU A 163 -2.45 -11.06 31.86
N LYS A 164 -3.49 -10.23 31.79
CA LYS A 164 -4.35 -10.08 30.60
C LYS A 164 -5.04 -8.72 30.55
N CYS A 165 -5.45 -8.33 29.34
CA CYS A 165 -6.36 -7.22 29.07
C CYS A 165 -7.18 -7.51 27.80
N SER A 166 -8.20 -6.70 27.54
CA SER A 166 -8.99 -6.73 26.30
C SER A 166 -8.78 -5.43 25.52
N LEU A 167 -8.57 -5.55 24.22
CA LEU A 167 -8.38 -4.46 23.27
C LEU A 167 -9.58 -4.36 22.33
N SER A 168 -9.97 -3.13 21.97
CA SER A 168 -11.02 -2.87 20.97
C SER A 168 -10.71 -1.60 20.16
N TRP A 169 -11.02 -1.63 18.88
CA TRP A 169 -10.78 -0.53 17.93
C TRP A 169 -11.89 -0.48 16.86
N GLY A 170 -11.86 0.54 15.99
CA GLY A 170 -12.69 0.60 14.79
C GLY A 170 -11.91 0.28 13.50
N PRO A 171 -12.58 -0.06 12.39
CA PRO A 171 -11.92 -0.28 11.12
C PRO A 171 -11.24 1.00 10.58
N PRO A 172 -10.19 0.88 9.76
CA PRO A 172 -9.55 2.04 9.12
C PRO A 172 -10.55 2.85 8.28
N GLN A 173 -10.49 4.18 8.36
CA GLN A 173 -11.29 5.06 7.49
C GLN A 173 -10.80 4.99 6.03
N GLU A 174 -9.50 4.76 5.84
CA GLU A 174 -8.88 4.57 4.54
C GLU A 174 -8.34 3.14 4.42
N ASN A 175 -9.01 2.30 3.64
CA ASN A 175 -8.61 0.90 3.45
C ASN A 175 -7.56 0.69 2.33
N GLY A 176 -7.03 1.79 1.78
CA GLY A 176 -6.11 1.75 0.65
C GLY A 176 -6.72 1.28 -0.67
N GLY A 177 -8.05 1.18 -0.78
CA GLY A 177 -8.74 0.72 -1.98
C GLY A 177 -8.83 -0.81 -2.12
N ALA A 178 -8.55 -1.54 -1.04
CA ALA A 178 -8.84 -2.97 -0.89
C ALA A 178 -9.54 -3.21 0.45
N GLU A 179 -10.28 -4.31 0.56
CA GLU A 179 -10.86 -4.72 1.84
C GLU A 179 -9.75 -5.12 2.82
N ILE A 180 -10.03 -4.94 4.11
CA ILE A 180 -9.13 -5.40 5.17
C ILE A 180 -9.28 -6.92 5.29
N ASP A 181 -8.19 -7.66 5.12
CA ASP A 181 -8.17 -9.11 5.21
C ASP A 181 -8.15 -9.57 6.67
N HIS A 182 -7.31 -8.92 7.50
CA HIS A 182 -7.16 -9.18 8.93
C HIS A 182 -6.42 -8.02 9.63
N TYR A 183 -6.30 -8.12 10.95
CA TYR A 183 -5.51 -7.24 11.82
C TYR A 183 -4.38 -8.04 12.48
N VAL A 184 -3.25 -7.37 12.67
CA VAL A 184 -2.15 -7.84 13.52
C VAL A 184 -2.15 -6.99 14.79
N VAL A 185 -2.11 -7.65 15.94
CA VAL A 185 -2.04 -7.03 17.25
C VAL A 185 -0.70 -7.35 17.87
N GLU A 186 0.00 -6.32 18.33
CA GLU A 186 1.31 -6.46 18.95
C GLU A 186 1.34 -5.76 20.32
N LYS A 187 2.22 -6.24 21.19
CA LYS A 187 2.53 -5.63 22.48
C LYS A 187 4.01 -5.32 22.59
N ARG A 188 4.35 -4.27 23.32
CA ARG A 188 5.72 -3.92 23.67
C ARG A 188 5.77 -3.45 25.11
N GLU A 189 6.70 -4.01 25.88
CA GLU A 189 7.04 -3.48 27.22
C GLU A 189 7.72 -2.13 27.05
N THR A 190 7.36 -1.11 27.85
CA THR A 190 7.97 0.23 27.71
C THR A 190 9.48 0.25 27.99
N SER A 191 9.99 -0.77 28.67
CA SER A 191 11.42 -1.02 28.89
C SER A 191 12.14 -1.65 27.69
N ARG A 192 11.42 -2.03 26.62
CA ARG A 192 11.95 -2.69 25.42
C ARG A 192 11.64 -1.89 24.16
N ILE A 193 12.42 -2.16 23.11
CA ILE A 193 12.23 -1.52 21.79
C ILE A 193 11.39 -2.41 20.87
N ALA A 194 11.55 -3.74 20.97
CA ALA A 194 10.93 -4.69 20.05
C ALA A 194 9.45 -4.99 20.39
N TRP A 195 8.63 -5.03 19.34
CA TRP A 195 7.24 -5.47 19.41
C TRP A 195 7.14 -7.00 19.39
N THR A 196 6.15 -7.55 20.07
CA THR A 196 5.84 -8.97 20.11
C THR A 196 4.41 -9.18 19.62
N VAL A 197 4.22 -10.08 18.65
CA VAL A 197 2.90 -10.41 18.12
C VAL A 197 2.05 -11.13 19.17
N CYS A 198 0.85 -10.61 19.38
CA CYS A 198 -0.20 -11.22 20.19
C CYS A 198 -1.15 -12.03 19.30
N GLU A 199 -1.59 -11.43 18.19
CA GLU A 199 -2.50 -12.02 17.20
C GLU A 199 -2.02 -11.61 15.80
N SER A 200 -1.94 -12.55 14.86
CA SER A 200 -1.41 -12.30 13.51
C SER A 200 -2.45 -12.26 12.40
N GLU A 201 -3.65 -12.82 12.60
CA GLU A 201 -4.68 -12.95 11.55
C GLU A 201 -6.09 -12.70 12.08
N LEU A 202 -6.24 -11.67 12.92
CA LEU A 202 -7.50 -11.39 13.59
C LEU A 202 -8.51 -10.73 12.63
N ARG A 203 -9.70 -11.30 12.47
CA ARG A 203 -10.75 -10.74 11.59
C ARG A 203 -11.75 -9.83 12.30
N THR A 204 -11.73 -9.82 13.63
CA THR A 204 -12.55 -8.95 14.47
C THR A 204 -11.80 -7.67 14.84
N THR A 205 -12.53 -6.66 15.31
CA THR A 205 -11.95 -5.39 15.78
C THR A 205 -11.76 -5.36 17.30
N SER A 206 -11.63 -6.54 17.91
CA SER A 206 -11.35 -6.71 19.33
C SER A 206 -10.66 -8.05 19.59
N CYS A 207 -9.80 -8.09 20.61
CA CYS A 207 -9.12 -9.30 21.05
C CYS A 207 -8.76 -9.25 22.53
N LYS A 208 -8.45 -10.40 23.11
CA LYS A 208 -7.94 -10.53 24.46
C LYS A 208 -6.44 -10.83 24.42
N VAL A 209 -5.63 -9.94 24.98
CA VAL A 209 -4.20 -10.18 25.13
C VAL A 209 -3.94 -10.85 26.47
N THR A 210 -3.08 -11.87 26.47
CA THR A 210 -2.71 -12.65 27.66
C THR A 210 -1.20 -12.69 27.83
N LYS A 211 -0.73 -13.37 28.89
CA LYS A 211 0.69 -13.52 29.23
C LYS A 211 1.37 -12.15 29.39
N LEU A 212 0.68 -11.22 30.05
CA LEU A 212 1.31 -10.02 30.57
C LEU A 212 2.10 -10.39 31.84
N LEU A 213 3.17 -9.65 32.10
CA LEU A 213 3.94 -9.82 33.32
C LEU A 213 3.49 -8.80 34.37
N LYS A 214 3.14 -9.29 35.55
CA LYS A 214 2.66 -8.46 36.67
C LYS A 214 3.63 -7.32 36.96
N GLY A 215 3.10 -6.10 37.02
CA GLY A 215 3.85 -4.88 37.32
C GLY A 215 4.56 -4.24 36.13
N ASN A 216 4.69 -4.94 34.99
CA ASN A 216 5.23 -4.36 33.76
C ASN A 216 4.23 -3.40 33.12
N GLU A 217 4.78 -2.44 32.38
CA GLU A 217 4.01 -1.47 31.60
C GLU A 217 4.13 -1.79 30.12
N TYR A 218 3.00 -1.75 29.42
CA TYR A 218 2.86 -2.17 28.04
C TYR A 218 2.24 -1.06 27.18
N VAL A 219 2.72 -0.95 25.95
CA VAL A 219 2.04 -0.27 24.85
C VAL A 219 1.55 -1.35 23.89
N PHE A 220 0.33 -1.20 23.39
CA PHE A 220 -0.24 -2.06 22.37
C PHE A 220 -0.34 -1.31 21.07
N ARG A 221 -0.23 -2.03 19.95
CA ARG A 221 -0.57 -1.49 18.65
C ARG A 221 -1.36 -2.48 17.82
N VAL A 222 -2.17 -1.93 16.93
CA VAL A 222 -2.96 -2.68 15.97
C VAL A 222 -2.68 -2.13 14.58
N VAL A 223 -2.43 -3.02 13.62
CA VAL A 223 -2.27 -2.69 12.19
C VAL A 223 -3.31 -3.44 11.38
N GLY A 224 -3.93 -2.77 10.40
CA GLY A 224 -4.77 -3.42 9.40
C GLY A 224 -3.92 -3.98 8.26
N VAL A 225 -4.30 -5.14 7.74
CA VAL A 225 -3.61 -5.78 6.61
C VAL A 225 -4.61 -5.99 5.48
N ASN A 226 -4.22 -5.60 4.27
CA ASN A 226 -4.93 -5.96 3.04
C ASN A 226 -3.98 -6.69 2.08
N LYS A 227 -4.49 -7.17 0.94
CA LYS A 227 -3.68 -7.84 -0.10
C LYS A 227 -2.47 -7.06 -0.64
N TYR A 228 -2.34 -5.76 -0.32
CA TYR A 228 -1.21 -4.92 -0.73
C TYR A 228 -0.16 -4.73 0.37
N GLY A 229 -0.49 -5.06 1.62
CA GLY A 229 0.45 -5.18 2.72
C GLY A 229 -0.08 -4.67 4.05
N VAL A 230 0.87 -4.51 4.99
CA VAL A 230 0.62 -4.04 6.35
C VAL A 230 0.49 -2.53 6.39
N GLY A 231 -0.65 -2.05 6.88
CA GLY A 231 -1.00 -0.65 7.01
C GLY A 231 -0.29 0.08 8.14
N GLU A 232 -0.76 1.29 8.41
CA GLU A 232 -0.29 2.10 9.53
C GLU A 232 -0.83 1.58 10.87
N SER A 233 -0.10 1.84 11.95
CA SER A 233 -0.44 1.35 13.28
C SER A 233 -1.24 2.36 14.09
N LEU A 234 -2.28 1.87 14.77
CA LEU A 234 -2.92 2.55 15.89
C LEU A 234 -2.26 2.08 17.20
N GLU A 235 -1.59 2.97 17.92
CA GLU A 235 -0.96 2.67 19.22
C GLU A 235 -1.85 3.12 20.39
N SER A 236 -1.77 2.41 21.52
CA SER A 236 -2.40 2.81 22.78
C SER A 236 -1.51 3.73 23.60
N GLU A 237 -2.08 4.33 24.65
CA GLU A 237 -1.28 4.81 25.77
C GLU A 237 -0.65 3.64 26.54
N ALA A 238 0.35 3.93 27.36
CA ALA A 238 1.01 2.94 28.19
C ALA A 238 0.10 2.52 29.36
N ILE A 239 -0.01 1.21 29.61
CA ILE A 239 -0.83 0.65 30.69
C ILE A 239 -0.02 -0.33 31.53
N LYS A 240 -0.15 -0.24 32.86
CA LYS A 240 0.50 -1.16 33.79
C LYS A 240 -0.37 -2.41 34.04
N ALA A 241 0.23 -3.59 33.89
CA ALA A 241 -0.43 -4.88 34.11
C ALA A 241 -0.51 -5.17 35.62
N LEU A 242 -1.62 -4.76 36.24
CA LEU A 242 -1.91 -5.01 37.66
C LEU A 242 -3.34 -5.53 37.80
N ASP A 243 -3.55 -6.38 38.81
CA ASP A 243 -4.90 -6.77 39.18
C ASP A 243 -5.64 -5.55 39.74
N PRO A 244 -6.88 -5.29 39.30
CA PRO A 244 -7.65 -4.15 39.79
C PRO A 244 -7.96 -4.29 41.29
N TYR A 245 -7.95 -5.53 41.78
CA TYR A 245 -8.17 -5.90 43.16
C TYR A 245 -7.15 -6.96 43.57
N THR A 246 -6.76 -6.93 44.83
CA THR A 246 -5.79 -7.82 45.46
C THR A 246 -6.44 -8.52 46.65
N VAL A 247 -5.72 -9.44 47.31
CA VAL A 247 -6.23 -10.09 48.52
C VAL A 247 -6.41 -9.05 49.63
N SER A 248 -7.51 -9.14 50.36
CA SER A 248 -7.66 -8.39 51.60
C SER A 248 -6.67 -8.87 52.64
N ASN A 249 -6.37 -8.01 53.61
CA ASN A 249 -5.59 -8.40 54.77
C ASN A 249 -6.41 -9.36 55.67
N ALA A 250 -5.75 -9.98 56.65
CA ALA A 250 -6.44 -10.79 57.65
C ALA A 250 -7.41 -9.93 58.49
N PRO A 251 -8.59 -10.45 58.87
CA PRO A 251 -9.46 -9.79 59.85
C PRO A 251 -8.71 -9.61 61.17
N LYS A 252 -9.03 -8.53 61.89
CA LYS A 252 -8.34 -8.17 63.12
C LYS A 252 -9.19 -8.46 64.35
N SER A 253 -8.54 -8.47 65.52
CA SER A 253 -9.22 -8.47 66.83
C SER A 253 -10.29 -9.56 66.96
N LEU A 254 -9.96 -10.80 66.58
CA LEU A 254 -10.87 -11.93 66.77
C LEU A 254 -10.99 -12.23 68.26
N GLU A 255 -12.18 -11.99 68.81
CA GLU A 255 -12.48 -12.14 70.22
C GLU A 255 -13.75 -12.96 70.42
N ILE A 256 -13.77 -13.74 71.51
CA ILE A 256 -14.97 -14.45 71.96
C ILE A 256 -15.62 -13.57 73.02
N THR A 257 -16.79 -13.01 72.71
CA THR A 257 -17.46 -12.04 73.59
C THR A 257 -18.52 -12.67 74.48
N SER A 258 -19.02 -13.85 74.12
CA SER A 258 -19.99 -14.61 74.91
C SER A 258 -19.79 -16.10 74.73
N VAL A 259 -19.94 -16.84 75.83
CA VAL A 259 -19.89 -18.30 75.87
C VAL A 259 -21.07 -18.80 76.67
N THR A 260 -21.85 -19.68 76.06
CA THR A 260 -22.89 -20.48 76.72
C THR A 260 -22.52 -21.96 76.60
N LYS A 261 -23.35 -22.85 77.17
CA LYS A 261 -23.16 -24.30 77.03
C LYS A 261 -23.38 -24.77 75.58
N GLU A 262 -24.20 -24.06 74.80
CA GLU A 262 -24.59 -24.44 73.44
C GLU A 262 -24.04 -23.52 72.33
N SER A 263 -23.50 -22.35 72.65
CA SER A 263 -23.07 -21.36 71.65
C SER A 263 -21.89 -20.48 72.11
N MET A 264 -21.19 -19.91 71.13
CA MET A 264 -20.19 -18.86 71.34
C MET A 264 -20.42 -17.74 70.33
N THR A 265 -20.24 -16.49 70.76
CA THR A 265 -20.28 -15.32 69.88
C THR A 265 -18.86 -14.89 69.53
N LEU A 266 -18.53 -14.91 68.25
CA LEU A 266 -17.26 -14.41 67.71
C LEU A 266 -17.46 -12.98 67.19
N CYS A 267 -16.59 -12.07 67.61
CA CYS A 267 -16.53 -10.70 67.09
C CYS A 267 -15.14 -10.45 66.51
N TRP A 268 -15.06 -9.77 65.38
CA TRP A 268 -13.79 -9.38 64.75
C TRP A 268 -13.93 -8.03 64.05
N ALA A 269 -12.81 -7.33 63.92
CA ALA A 269 -12.69 -6.12 63.14
C ALA A 269 -12.42 -6.45 61.66
N ARG A 270 -12.91 -5.58 60.77
CA ARG A 270 -12.60 -5.66 59.35
C ARG A 270 -11.08 -5.53 59.12
N PRO A 271 -10.51 -6.19 58.10
CA PRO A 271 -9.14 -5.96 57.65
C PRO A 271 -8.83 -4.47 57.40
N ASP A 272 -7.57 -4.05 57.57
CA ASP A 272 -7.14 -2.67 57.27
C ASP A 272 -7.23 -2.32 55.78
N SER A 273 -7.12 -3.34 54.92
CA SER A 273 -7.26 -3.22 53.48
C SER A 273 -8.11 -4.37 52.99
N ASP A 274 -9.11 -4.04 52.17
CA ASP A 274 -9.97 -4.98 51.47
C ASP A 274 -9.36 -5.43 50.13
N GLY A 275 -8.11 -5.02 49.85
CA GLY A 275 -7.42 -5.31 48.60
C GLY A 275 -7.98 -4.53 47.40
N GLY A 276 -8.87 -3.55 47.61
CA GLY A 276 -9.46 -2.72 46.57
C GLY A 276 -10.88 -3.13 46.15
N SER A 277 -11.43 -4.21 46.73
CA SER A 277 -12.81 -4.67 46.49
C SER A 277 -13.53 -4.94 47.81
N GLU A 278 -14.81 -4.59 47.91
CA GLU A 278 -15.57 -4.76 49.14
C GLU A 278 -15.62 -6.22 49.61
N ILE A 279 -15.46 -6.43 50.92
CA ILE A 279 -15.51 -7.76 51.52
C ILE A 279 -16.94 -8.32 51.46
N ALA A 280 -17.16 -9.29 50.58
CA ALA A 280 -18.46 -9.94 50.39
C ALA A 280 -18.89 -10.82 51.59
N GLY A 281 -17.95 -11.30 52.41
CA GLY A 281 -18.25 -12.13 53.59
C GLY A 281 -17.02 -12.72 54.26
N TYR A 282 -17.23 -13.44 55.36
CA TYR A 282 -16.20 -14.14 56.13
C TYR A 282 -16.53 -15.63 56.21
N THR A 283 -15.51 -16.49 56.14
CA THR A 283 -15.67 -17.93 56.39
C THR A 283 -15.17 -18.27 57.78
N ILE A 284 -16.01 -18.91 58.59
CA ILE A 284 -15.65 -19.38 59.94
C ILE A 284 -15.41 -20.87 59.89
N GLU A 285 -14.28 -21.31 60.44
CA GLU A 285 -13.93 -22.72 60.58
C GLU A 285 -13.69 -23.05 62.05
N ARG A 286 -14.12 -24.24 62.47
CA ARG A 286 -13.82 -24.80 63.79
C ARG A 286 -13.09 -26.13 63.68
N ARG A 287 -12.34 -26.45 64.73
CA ARG A 287 -11.57 -27.68 64.85
C ARG A 287 -11.59 -28.12 66.31
N GLU A 288 -11.81 -29.40 66.54
CA GLU A 288 -11.62 -30.00 67.86
C GLU A 288 -10.13 -30.03 68.21
N LYS A 289 -9.78 -29.85 69.48
CA LYS A 289 -8.39 -29.70 69.96
C LYS A 289 -7.44 -30.81 69.48
N ASN A 290 -7.94 -32.03 69.35
CA ASN A 290 -7.17 -33.21 68.94
C ASN A 290 -7.41 -33.62 67.47
N SER A 291 -8.29 -32.92 66.76
CA SER A 291 -8.50 -33.12 65.33
C SER A 291 -7.53 -32.26 64.53
N LEU A 292 -6.99 -32.79 63.43
CA LEU A 292 -6.23 -31.98 62.47
C LEU A 292 -7.14 -31.30 61.44
N ARG A 293 -8.42 -31.69 61.38
CA ARG A 293 -9.37 -31.23 60.38
C ARG A 293 -10.19 -30.05 60.88
N TRP A 294 -10.16 -28.98 60.10
CA TRP A 294 -11.07 -27.84 60.21
C TRP A 294 -12.37 -28.13 59.46
N ILE A 295 -13.49 -27.64 60.01
CA ILE A 295 -14.83 -27.80 59.47
C ILE A 295 -15.49 -26.42 59.44
N ARG A 296 -16.12 -26.06 58.32
CA ARG A 296 -16.91 -24.83 58.21
C ARG A 296 -18.10 -24.88 59.18
N VAL A 297 -18.36 -23.75 59.85
CA VAL A 297 -19.48 -23.58 60.77
C VAL A 297 -20.77 -23.31 59.99
#